data_AF-A0A7W1PCP5-F1
#
_entry.id   AF-A0A7W1PCP5-F1
#
_cell.length_a   1.000
_cell.length_b   1.000
_cell.length_c   1.000
_cell.angle_alpha   90.00
_cell.angle_beta   90.00
_cell.angle_gamma   90.00
#
_symmetry.space_group_name_H-M   'P 1'
#
loop_
_entity.id
_entity.type
_entity.pdbx_description
1 polymer ?
#
loop_
_entity_poly.entity_id
_entity_poly.type
_entity_poly.pdbx_seq_one_letter_code
_entity_poly.pdbx_strand_id
1 'polypeptide(L)'
;MNDPFVDQLADLCRTHVTRSKWVFVPSHGLGHTLGERIALGGTNWLNLRFVTPLDIALRMGAPFLVERGIEPSEEGLGPALMMRLLLDLPASDPGGFGEAGSASALPGYGAASPSAGYFRPLADQPTLAQALWTTVRELRMAGVTSDSFAAAF
;
A
#
# COMPACT_ATOMS: atom_id res chain seq x y z
N MET A 1 22.90 8.59 18.87
CA MET A 1 22.74 9.68 17.89
C MET A 1 21.25 9.98 17.86
N ASN A 2 20.85 11.18 18.24
CA ASN A 2 19.43 11.51 18.41
C ASN A 2 18.77 11.67 17.04
N ASP A 3 17.63 11.03 16.84
CA ASP A 3 16.87 11.11 15.60
C ASP A 3 16.16 12.48 15.57
N PRO A 4 16.48 13.37 14.61
CA PRO A 4 15.97 14.75 14.61
C PRO A 4 14.45 14.81 14.53
N PHE A 5 13.80 13.80 13.93
CA PHE A 5 12.35 13.74 13.86
C PHE A 5 11.73 13.39 15.21
N VAL A 6 12.34 12.44 15.94
CA VAL A 6 11.90 12.07 17.30
C VAL A 6 12.04 13.26 18.25
N ASP A 7 13.13 14.01 18.14
CA ASP A 7 13.35 15.22 18.93
C ASP A 7 12.31 16.30 18.68
N GLN A 8 11.99 16.54 17.41
CA GLN A 8 10.96 17.51 17.04
C GLN A 8 9.57 17.12 17.56
N LEU A 9 9.22 15.83 17.50
CA LEU A 9 7.97 15.33 18.08
C LEU A 9 7.95 15.49 19.60
N ALA A 10 9.06 15.20 20.27
CA ALA A 10 9.20 15.35 21.71
C ALA A 10 9.07 16.83 22.13
N ASP A 11 9.67 17.76 21.40
CA ASP A 11 9.49 19.20 21.60
C ASP A 11 8.03 19.61 21.44
N LEU A 12 7.36 19.15 20.38
CA LEU A 12 5.95 19.43 20.16
C LEU A 12 5.07 18.94 21.31
N CYS A 13 5.38 17.77 21.89
CA CYS A 13 4.68 17.24 23.05
C CYS A 13 4.88 18.11 24.29
N ARG A 14 6.09 18.61 24.53
CA ARG A 14 6.42 19.51 25.65
C ARG A 14 5.74 20.88 25.51
N THR A 15 5.78 21.48 24.32
CA THR A 15 5.19 22.81 24.08
C THR A 15 3.67 22.80 24.14
N HIS A 16 3.03 21.68 23.79
CA HIS A 16 1.57 21.60 23.66
C HIS A 16 1.01 20.34 24.33
N VAL A 17 1.17 20.27 25.65
CA VAL A 17 0.92 19.09 26.48
C VAL A 17 -0.46 18.44 26.25
N THR A 18 -1.53 19.23 26.15
CA THR A 18 -2.91 18.71 26.05
C THR A 18 -3.48 18.71 24.64
N ARG A 19 -2.82 19.36 23.68
CA ARG A 19 -3.35 19.49 22.32
C ARG A 19 -3.07 18.24 21.52
N SER A 20 -4.13 17.59 21.03
CA SER A 20 -4.01 16.45 20.12
C SER A 20 -3.27 16.83 18.84
N LYS A 21 -2.34 15.97 18.42
CA LYS A 21 -1.52 16.13 17.22
C LYS A 21 -1.61 14.86 16.40
N TRP A 22 -1.91 15.00 15.11
CA TRP A 22 -1.97 13.86 14.21
C TRP A 22 -0.64 13.75 13.47
N VAL A 23 -0.07 12.56 13.49
CA VAL A 23 1.18 12.24 12.80
C VAL A 23 0.86 11.15 11.78
N PHE A 24 1.00 11.49 10.51
CA PHE A 24 0.83 10.51 9.44
C PHE A 24 2.03 9.58 9.41
N VAL A 25 1.76 8.28 9.50
CA VAL A 25 2.78 7.22 9.45
C VAL A 25 2.49 6.25 8.31
N PRO A 26 3.53 5.66 7.68
CA PRO A 26 3.32 4.65 6.64
C PRO A 26 2.68 3.36 7.16
N SER A 27 2.90 3.05 8.45
CA SER A 27 2.33 1.90 9.14
C SER A 27 2.18 2.19 10.64
N HIS A 28 1.20 1.53 11.27
CA HIS A 28 1.02 1.56 12.73
C HIS A 28 2.24 1.08 13.50
N GLY A 29 2.95 0.08 12.98
CA GLY A 29 4.18 -0.43 13.59
C GLY A 29 5.26 0.64 13.71
N LEU A 30 5.45 1.46 12.67
CA LEU A 30 6.38 2.58 12.71
C LEU A 30 5.92 3.65 13.72
N GLY A 31 4.63 3.96 13.77
CA GLY A 31 4.06 4.86 14.78
C GLY A 31 4.31 4.38 16.21
N HIS A 32 4.16 3.08 16.46
CA HIS A 32 4.44 2.48 17.77
C HIS A 32 5.92 2.64 18.14
N THR A 33 6.84 2.27 17.24
CA THR A 33 8.29 2.42 17.47
C THR A 33 8.68 3.88 17.73
N LEU A 34 8.06 4.84 17.04
CA LEU A 34 8.28 6.27 17.31
C LEU A 34 7.81 6.66 18.71
N GLY A 35 6.61 6.24 19.10
CA GLY A 35 6.06 6.49 20.43
C GLY A 35 6.95 5.91 21.54
N GLU A 36 7.42 4.67 21.37
CA GLU A 36 8.36 4.04 22.30
C GLU A 36 9.66 4.83 22.44
N ARG A 37 10.24 5.29 21.32
CA ARG A 37 11.46 6.11 21.35
C ARG A 37 11.25 7.44 22.09
N ILE A 38 10.12 8.11 21.88
CA ILE A 38 9.78 9.36 22.58
C ILE A 38 9.62 9.11 24.09
N ALA A 39 8.95 8.00 24.47
CA ALA A 39 8.77 7.61 25.87
C ALA A 39 10.10 7.27 26.56
N LEU A 40 10.98 6.52 25.88
CA LEU A 40 12.33 6.21 26.37
C LEU A 40 13.20 7.47 26.53
N GLY A 41 12.94 8.51 25.73
CA GLY A 41 13.53 9.84 25.88
C GLY A 41 12.91 10.68 27.00
N GLY A 42 12.02 10.12 27.82
CA GLY A 42 11.41 10.78 28.99
C GLY A 42 10.27 11.74 28.65
N THR A 43 9.77 11.75 27.41
CA THR A 43 8.66 12.62 27.00
C THR A 43 7.36 11.83 26.85
N ASN A 44 6.29 12.34 27.45
CA ASN A 44 4.96 11.78 27.28
C ASN A 44 4.43 12.09 25.86
N TRP A 45 3.85 11.10 25.19
CA TRP A 45 3.29 11.21 23.84
C TRP A 45 1.78 10.94 23.77
N LEU A 46 1.05 10.91 24.89
CA LEU A 46 -0.41 10.65 24.94
C LEU A 46 -1.24 11.60 24.07
N ASN A 47 -0.71 12.78 23.75
CA ASN A 47 -1.32 13.76 22.85
C ASN A 47 -0.99 13.53 21.37
N LEU A 48 -0.12 12.57 21.03
CA LEU A 48 0.15 12.14 19.66
C LEU A 48 -0.84 11.05 19.21
N ARG A 49 -1.35 11.20 17.99
CA ARG A 49 -2.17 10.21 17.30
C ARG A 49 -1.46 9.82 16.01
N PHE A 50 -0.80 8.67 16.04
CA PHE A 50 -0.25 8.06 14.83
C PHE A 50 -1.40 7.48 14.02
N VAL A 51 -1.52 7.91 12.77
CA VAL A 51 -2.59 7.50 11.85
C VAL A 51 -2.00 7.21 10.49
N THR A 52 -2.49 6.19 9.81
CA THR A 52 -2.15 5.95 8.41
C THR A 52 -3.08 6.76 7.49
N PRO A 53 -2.67 7.06 6.25
CA PRO A 53 -3.58 7.64 5.27
C PRO A 53 -4.83 6.77 5.04
N LEU A 54 -4.69 5.45 5.16
CA LEU A 54 -5.80 4.52 5.04
C LEU A 54 -6.77 4.64 6.21
N ASP A 55 -6.29 4.80 7.46
CA ASP A 55 -7.18 5.03 8.62
C ASP A 55 -8.08 6.25 8.40
N ILE A 56 -7.52 7.35 7.89
CA ILE A 56 -8.27 8.57 7.63
C ILE A 56 -9.26 8.37 6.49
N ALA A 57 -8.82 7.71 5.41
CA ALA A 57 -9.70 7.38 4.29
C ALA A 57 -10.87 6.49 4.73
N LEU A 58 -10.62 5.47 5.56
CA LEU A 58 -11.66 4.60 6.11
C LEU A 58 -12.59 5.37 7.05
N ARG A 59 -12.05 6.22 7.93
CA ARG A 59 -12.87 7.04 8.82
C ARG A 59 -13.83 7.95 8.06
N MET A 60 -13.43 8.44 6.89
CA MET A 60 -14.26 9.31 6.05
C MET A 60 -15.17 8.54 5.09
N GLY A 61 -14.68 7.44 4.52
CA GLY A 61 -15.32 6.73 3.41
C GLY A 61 -16.05 5.44 3.77
N ALA A 62 -15.63 4.75 4.84
CA ALA A 62 -16.19 3.44 5.20
C ALA A 62 -17.71 3.45 5.42
N PRO A 63 -18.33 4.47 6.07
CA PRO A 63 -19.79 4.49 6.22
C PRO A 63 -20.52 4.41 4.87
N PHE A 64 -20.05 5.16 3.87
CA PHE A 64 -20.64 5.19 2.54
C PHE A 64 -20.39 3.92 1.72
N LEU A 65 -19.31 3.20 2.02
CA LEU A 65 -18.99 1.91 1.40
C LEU A 65 -19.88 0.82 1.98
N VAL A 66 -20.03 0.78 3.30
CA VAL A 66 -20.88 -0.20 4.01
C VAL A 66 -22.36 -0.01 3.64
N GLU A 67 -22.84 1.22 3.51
CA GLU A 67 -24.19 1.51 2.99
C GLU A 67 -24.45 0.93 1.58
N ARG A 68 -23.38 0.77 0.78
CA ARG A 68 -23.42 0.14 -0.55
C ARG A 68 -23.15 -1.36 -0.51
N GLY A 69 -23.04 -1.96 0.67
CA GLY A 69 -22.70 -3.37 0.86
C GLY A 69 -21.23 -3.71 0.56
N ILE A 70 -20.34 -2.72 0.57
CA ILE A 70 -18.90 -2.90 0.31
C ILE A 70 -18.16 -2.86 1.65
N GLU A 71 -17.54 -3.97 2.02
CA GLU A 71 -16.63 -4.04 3.16
C GLU A 71 -15.22 -3.59 2.77
N PRO A 72 -14.68 -2.51 3.39
CA PRO A 72 -13.32 -2.08 3.11
C PRO A 72 -12.31 -3.13 3.58
N SER A 73 -11.30 -3.40 2.76
CA SER A 73 -10.24 -4.35 3.10
C SER A 73 -9.34 -3.82 4.23
N GLU A 74 -8.86 -4.73 5.09
CA GLU A 74 -7.96 -4.41 6.19
C GLU A 74 -6.55 -3.99 5.72
N GLU A 75 -5.88 -3.17 6.54
CA GLU A 75 -4.49 -2.77 6.31
C GLU A 75 -3.56 -3.97 6.55
N GLY A 76 -3.16 -4.65 5.47
CA GLY A 76 -2.20 -5.77 5.54
C GLY A 76 -2.45 -6.92 4.56
N LEU A 77 -3.66 -7.02 3.99
CA LEU A 77 -3.99 -8.06 3.01
C LEU A 77 -3.33 -7.86 1.64
N GLY A 78 -2.90 -6.63 1.36
CA GLY A 78 -2.35 -6.23 0.05
C GLY A 78 -1.26 -7.16 -0.50
N PRO A 79 -0.16 -7.43 0.22
CA PRO A 79 0.88 -8.33 -0.25
C PRO A 79 0.38 -9.76 -0.52
N ALA A 80 -0.51 -10.30 0.32
CA ALA A 80 -1.07 -11.63 0.11
C ALA A 80 -1.96 -11.70 -1.14
N LEU A 81 -2.77 -10.65 -1.37
CA LEU A 81 -3.55 -10.52 -2.59
C LEU A 81 -2.66 -10.37 -3.82
N MET A 82 -1.56 -9.60 -3.74
CA MET A 82 -0.57 -9.49 -4.81
C MET A 82 0.09 -10.83 -5.11
N MET A 83 0.47 -11.59 -4.07
CA MET A 83 1.04 -12.93 -4.23
C MET A 83 0.06 -13.86 -4.93
N ARG A 84 -1.22 -13.85 -4.52
CA ARG A 84 -2.27 -14.63 -5.18
C ARG A 84 -2.40 -14.25 -6.65
N LEU A 85 -2.44 -12.96 -6.97
CA LEU A 85 -2.53 -12.48 -8.35
C LEU A 85 -1.31 -12.91 -9.19
N LEU A 86 -0.10 -12.91 -8.61
CA LEU A 86 1.11 -13.38 -9.29
C LEU A 86 1.07 -14.88 -9.59
N LEU A 87 0.58 -15.69 -8.64
CA LEU A 87 0.43 -17.14 -8.81
C LEU A 87 -0.65 -17.48 -9.85
N ASP A 88 -1.69 -16.64 -9.97
CA ASP A 88 -2.77 -16.79 -10.94
C ASP A 88 -2.39 -16.31 -12.36
N LEU A 89 -1.23 -15.66 -12.55
CA LEU A 89 -0.77 -15.28 -13.90
C LEU A 89 -0.56 -16.53 -14.77
N PRO A 90 -0.85 -16.50 -16.08
CA PRO A 90 -0.53 -17.62 -16.96
C PRO A 90 0.99 -17.82 -17.02
N ALA A 91 1.45 -19.08 -17.01
CA ALA A 91 2.85 -19.40 -17.28
C ALA A 91 3.26 -18.79 -18.62
N SER A 92 4.27 -17.93 -18.59
CA SER A 92 4.95 -17.48 -19.80
C SER A 92 5.46 -18.74 -20.48
N ASP A 93 4.87 -19.07 -21.63
CA ASP A 93 5.43 -20.12 -22.47
C ASP A 93 6.82 -19.61 -22.93
N PRO A 94 7.92 -20.35 -22.76
CA PRO A 94 9.27 -19.88 -23.11
C PRO A 94 9.51 -19.68 -24.62
N GLY A 95 8.48 -19.83 -25.47
CA GLY A 95 8.56 -19.64 -26.91
C GLY A 95 7.26 -19.07 -27.46
N GLY A 96 7.22 -17.75 -27.64
CA GLY A 96 6.02 -17.06 -28.13
C GLY A 96 6.30 -15.76 -28.86
N PHE A 97 7.40 -15.69 -29.63
CA PHE A 97 7.43 -14.75 -30.77
C PHE A 97 6.67 -15.42 -31.91
N GLY A 98 5.39 -15.07 -32.04
CA GLY A 98 4.56 -15.40 -33.19
C GLY A 98 3.82 -16.73 -33.10
N GLU A 99 2.52 -16.67 -32.81
CA GLU A 99 1.51 -16.86 -33.85
C GLU A 99 0.20 -16.25 -33.35
N ALA A 100 -0.41 -15.40 -34.18
CA ALA A 100 -1.73 -14.85 -33.96
C ALA A 100 -2.77 -15.98 -34.15
N GLY A 101 -2.84 -16.90 -33.19
CA GLY A 101 -3.84 -17.95 -33.11
C GLY A 101 -5.11 -17.41 -32.46
N SER A 102 -6.17 -17.32 -33.26
CA SER A 102 -7.53 -16.93 -32.92
C SER A 102 -8.03 -17.51 -31.59
N ALA A 103 -8.02 -16.68 -30.54
CA ALA A 103 -8.81 -16.91 -29.33
C ALA A 103 -9.94 -15.88 -29.30
N SER A 104 -11.17 -16.39 -29.34
CA SER A 104 -12.41 -15.62 -29.24
C SER A 104 -12.37 -14.68 -28.04
N ALA A 105 -12.33 -13.38 -28.32
CA ALA A 105 -12.45 -12.33 -27.33
C ALA A 105 -13.87 -12.36 -26.74
N LEU A 106 -13.99 -12.72 -25.46
CA LEU A 106 -15.08 -12.22 -24.64
C LEU A 106 -14.84 -10.71 -24.45
N PRO A 107 -15.81 -9.84 -24.75
CA PRO A 107 -15.62 -8.41 -24.65
C PRO A 107 -15.61 -8.01 -23.18
N GLY A 108 -14.48 -7.54 -22.65
CA GLY A 108 -14.42 -6.88 -21.35
C GLY A 108 -13.15 -7.06 -20.53
N TYR A 109 -12.29 -8.03 -20.84
CA TYR A 109 -10.98 -8.16 -20.18
C TYR A 109 -9.88 -7.64 -21.11
N GLY A 110 -9.15 -6.62 -20.64
CA GLY A 110 -8.08 -5.97 -21.36
C GLY A 110 -7.07 -6.96 -21.94
N ALA A 111 -6.48 -6.59 -23.09
CA ALA A 111 -5.48 -7.35 -23.80
C ALA A 111 -4.45 -7.98 -22.85
N ALA A 112 -4.15 -9.27 -23.06
CA ALA A 112 -3.12 -9.99 -22.32
C ALA A 112 -1.85 -9.13 -22.26
N SER A 113 -1.50 -8.67 -21.05
CA SER A 113 -0.32 -7.83 -20.86
C SER A 113 0.92 -8.60 -21.31
N PRO A 114 1.72 -8.09 -22.26
CA PRO A 114 2.92 -8.77 -22.75
C PRO A 114 3.97 -9.00 -21.64
N SER A 115 3.81 -8.34 -20.49
CA SER A 115 4.66 -8.47 -19.29
C SER A 115 4.11 -9.42 -18.23
N ALA A 116 2.94 -10.04 -18.42
CA ALA A 116 2.42 -11.08 -17.51
C ALA A 116 3.43 -12.21 -17.29
N GLY A 117 4.26 -12.48 -18.30
CA GLY A 117 5.31 -13.48 -18.23
C GLY A 117 6.59 -13.06 -17.50
N TYR A 118 6.83 -11.76 -17.29
CA TYR A 118 8.07 -11.26 -16.69
C TYR A 118 8.15 -11.55 -15.19
N PHE A 119 7.04 -11.37 -14.47
CA PHE A 119 7.02 -11.51 -13.02
C PHE A 119 6.81 -12.95 -12.54
N ARG A 120 6.36 -13.85 -13.42
CA ARG A 120 6.03 -15.23 -13.03
C ARG A 120 7.21 -16.05 -12.51
N PRO A 121 8.42 -15.99 -13.10
CA PRO A 121 9.60 -16.64 -12.51
C PRO A 121 9.98 -16.12 -11.12
N LEU A 122 9.51 -14.92 -10.77
CA LEU A 122 9.76 -14.27 -9.48
C LEU A 122 8.55 -14.41 -8.53
N ALA A 123 7.47 -15.05 -8.95
CA ALA A 123 6.24 -15.17 -8.17
C ALA A 123 6.46 -15.93 -6.86
N ASP A 124 7.38 -16.91 -6.82
CA ASP A 124 7.69 -17.66 -5.60
C ASP A 124 8.47 -16.84 -4.55
N GLN A 125 8.87 -15.60 -4.86
CA GLN A 125 9.59 -14.73 -3.94
C GLN A 125 8.62 -13.85 -3.13
N PRO A 126 8.45 -14.08 -1.81
CA PRO A 126 7.51 -13.29 -0.99
C PRO A 126 7.87 -11.79 -0.93
N THR A 127 9.15 -11.46 -1.10
CA THR A 127 9.63 -10.07 -1.16
C THR A 127 9.14 -9.32 -2.40
N LEU A 128 8.88 -10.02 -3.52
CA LEU A 128 8.33 -9.40 -4.73
C LEU A 128 6.92 -8.89 -4.47
N ALA A 129 6.06 -9.72 -3.86
CA ALA A 129 4.68 -9.33 -3.57
C ALA A 129 4.63 -8.08 -2.66
N GLN A 130 5.54 -8.00 -1.68
CA GLN A 130 5.68 -6.83 -0.81
C GLN A 130 6.14 -5.58 -1.59
N ALA A 131 7.12 -5.74 -2.47
CA ALA A 131 7.63 -4.65 -3.29
C ALA A 131 6.55 -4.12 -4.24
N LEU A 132 5.87 -5.00 -4.97
CA LEU A 132 4.78 -4.63 -5.88
C LEU A 132 3.62 -3.96 -5.14
N TRP A 133 3.21 -4.48 -3.99
CA TRP A 133 2.19 -3.85 -3.17
C TRP A 133 2.59 -2.42 -2.76
N THR A 134 3.83 -2.22 -2.34
CA THR A 134 4.34 -0.90 -1.95
C THR A 134 4.30 0.06 -3.13
N THR A 135 4.80 -0.35 -4.30
CA THR A 135 4.77 0.46 -5.53
C THR A 135 3.35 0.81 -5.96
N VAL A 136 2.42 -0.16 -5.95
CA VAL A 136 1.02 0.10 -6.31
C VAL A 136 0.38 1.10 -5.34
N ARG A 137 0.69 0.98 -4.04
CA ARG A 137 0.22 1.92 -3.02
C ARG A 137 0.75 3.33 -3.27
N GLU A 138 2.02 3.48 -3.61
CA GLU A 138 2.64 4.77 -3.95
C GLU A 138 2.00 5.40 -5.18
N LEU A 139 1.83 4.63 -6.26
CA LEU A 139 1.16 5.09 -7.49
C LEU A 139 -0.27 5.55 -7.19
N ARG A 140 -1.04 4.77 -6.41
CA ARG A 140 -2.39 5.12 -6.02
C ARG A 140 -2.42 6.39 -5.16
N MET A 141 -1.47 6.57 -4.24
CA MET A 141 -1.35 7.81 -3.44
C MET A 141 -0.98 9.02 -4.30
N ALA A 142 -0.23 8.82 -5.40
CA ALA A 142 0.06 9.85 -6.38
C ALA A 142 -1.12 10.14 -7.34
N GLY A 143 -2.26 9.45 -7.19
CA GLY A 143 -3.43 9.60 -8.05
C GLY A 143 -3.33 8.88 -9.39
N VAL A 144 -2.35 7.99 -9.57
CA VAL A 144 -2.17 7.20 -10.79
C VAL A 144 -3.09 5.98 -10.74
N THR A 145 -3.97 5.88 -11.73
CA THR A 145 -4.85 4.71 -11.94
C THR A 145 -4.23 3.75 -12.95
N SER A 146 -4.71 2.50 -12.99
CA SER A 146 -4.31 1.50 -13.99
C SER A 146 -4.45 2.04 -15.41
N ASP A 147 -5.54 2.76 -15.69
CA ASP A 147 -5.85 3.27 -17.01
C ASP A 147 -4.90 4.40 -17.40
N SER A 148 -4.59 5.31 -16.46
CA SER A 148 -3.61 6.37 -16.69
C SER A 148 -2.19 5.85 -16.85
N PHE A 149 -1.87 4.75 -16.18
CA PHE A 149 -0.55 4.12 -16.26
C PHE A 149 -0.36 3.44 -17.62
N ALA A 150 -1.39 2.72 -18.10
CA ALA A 150 -1.37 2.09 -19.41
C ALA A 150 -1.33 3.09 -20.57
N ALA A 151 -1.91 4.28 -20.41
CA ALA A 151 -1.89 5.33 -21.42
C ALA A 151 -0.55 6.09 -21.52
N ALA A 152 0.35 5.91 -20.56
CA ALA A 152 1.65 6.60 -20.52
C ALA A 152 2.78 5.89 -21.30
N PHE A 153 2.51 4.68 -21.81
CA PHE A 153 3.46 3.82 -22.54
C PHE A 153 2.78 3.18 -23.76
#